data_AF-A0A5F5PNB7-F1
#
_entry.id   AF-A0A5F5PNB7-F1
#
_cell.length_a   1.000
_cell.length_b   1.000
_cell.length_c   1.000
_cell.angle_alpha   90.00
_cell.angle_beta   90.00
_cell.angle_gamma   90.00
#
_symmetry.space_group_name_H-M   'P 1'
#
loop_
_entity.id
_entity.type
_entity.pdbx_description
1 polymer ?
#
loop_
_entity_poly.entity_id
_entity_poly.type
_entity_poly.pdbx_seq_one_letter_code
_entity_poly.pdbx_strand_id
1 'polypeptide(L)'
;MGLRGDGPARGRAARAWPRRSGGLGGGLAVFGAVAAVFTATLPPSVPGGDSGELITAAHELGVAHPPGYPLFTLVAQLAITLFPFGSVAYRVNLLCGLFGAVAASLLFFTAFRLSGSYAGGILAAGVFSFSRLTWQWSIAAEVFSLNNLFVGLLMALTVHFEEAATAEERSKIAKIGAFCCGLSLCNQHTIVLYVLCIVPWILFRLLKEKELSLGSLLKLSLCCFAGLLPYTYLPISSYLNQARWTWGDQTTLLGFLTHFLREEYGTFSLAKSEIGSSMCQILLAQVTNMRTQLSFNIQALAVWANICLARKSSDSGCRAMPWWPSLLVSVWLHLFLRVTEC
;
A
#
# COMPACT_ATOMS: atom_id res chain seq x y z
N MET A 1 -29.33 42.72 40.62
CA MET A 1 -29.83 41.34 40.43
C MET A 1 -29.58 40.95 38.99
N GLY A 2 -28.51 40.20 38.74
CA GLY A 2 -28.22 39.65 37.42
C GLY A 2 -28.88 38.28 37.30
N LEU A 3 -29.44 37.98 36.13
CA LEU A 3 -29.60 36.62 35.63
C LEU A 3 -29.35 36.64 34.12
N ARG A 4 -28.14 36.20 33.76
CA ARG A 4 -27.78 35.79 32.40
C ARG A 4 -28.66 34.61 32.02
N GLY A 5 -29.36 34.72 30.91
CA GLY A 5 -29.95 33.55 30.24
C GLY A 5 -28.84 32.79 29.54
N ASP A 6 -28.35 31.72 30.15
CA ASP A 6 -27.49 30.75 29.49
C ASP A 6 -28.32 29.99 28.45
N GLY A 7 -28.17 30.36 27.19
CA GLY A 7 -28.67 29.57 26.07
C GLY A 7 -27.94 28.21 26.03
N PRO A 8 -28.60 27.12 25.64
CA PRO A 8 -27.95 25.82 25.54
C PRO A 8 -26.83 25.91 24.50
N ALA A 9 -25.60 25.69 24.94
CA ALA A 9 -24.46 25.50 24.07
C ALA A 9 -24.74 24.30 23.16
N ARG A 10 -25.24 24.58 21.95
CA ARG A 10 -25.30 23.61 20.85
C ARG A 10 -23.86 23.22 20.52
N GLY A 11 -23.35 22.22 21.21
CA GLY A 11 -22.18 21.47 20.77
C GLY A 11 -22.46 21.04 19.34
N ARG A 12 -21.74 21.61 18.37
CA ARG A 12 -21.82 21.17 16.98
C ARG A 12 -21.31 19.74 16.94
N ALA A 13 -22.22 18.78 17.02
CA ALA A 13 -21.96 17.39 16.71
C ALA A 13 -21.31 17.38 15.32
N ALA A 14 -20.04 17.04 15.31
CA ALA A 14 -19.19 17.29 14.18
C ALA A 14 -19.48 16.19 13.14
N ARG A 15 -20.11 16.56 12.03
CA ARG A 15 -20.65 15.61 11.05
C ARG A 15 -19.53 14.77 10.43
N ALA A 16 -19.68 13.45 10.49
CA ALA A 16 -18.85 12.48 9.76
C ALA A 16 -18.97 12.72 8.24
N TRP A 17 -17.97 12.27 7.47
CA TRP A 17 -18.02 12.40 6.01
C TRP A 17 -19.23 11.62 5.45
N PRO A 18 -19.96 12.15 4.44
CA PRO A 18 -21.12 11.47 3.91
C PRO A 18 -20.76 10.09 3.34
N ARG A 19 -21.30 9.05 3.98
CA ARG A 19 -21.14 7.65 3.56
C ARG A 19 -21.86 7.45 2.23
N ARG A 20 -21.11 7.28 1.14
CA ARG A 20 -21.69 6.99 -0.18
C ARG A 20 -21.88 5.48 -0.36
N SER A 21 -23.11 5.01 -0.46
CA SER A 21 -23.38 3.61 -0.83
C SER A 21 -23.11 3.37 -2.33
N GLY A 22 -22.71 2.14 -2.69
CA GLY A 22 -22.42 1.75 -4.07
C GLY A 22 -20.92 1.65 -4.38
N GLY A 23 -20.60 1.47 -5.66
CA GLY A 23 -19.21 1.30 -6.14
C GLY A 23 -18.72 -0.14 -6.19
N LEU A 24 -19.34 -1.08 -5.47
CA LEU A 24 -18.92 -2.50 -5.48
C LEU A 24 -18.94 -3.10 -6.88
N GLY A 25 -20.04 -2.90 -7.63
CA GLY A 25 -20.13 -3.38 -9.02
C GLY A 25 -19.08 -2.75 -9.93
N GLY A 26 -18.77 -1.47 -9.74
CA GLY A 26 -17.70 -0.79 -10.48
C GLY A 26 -16.32 -1.34 -10.14
N GLY A 27 -16.04 -1.59 -8.86
CA GLY A 27 -14.78 -2.19 -8.41
C GLY A 27 -14.60 -3.62 -8.93
N LEU A 28 -15.66 -4.43 -8.94
CA LEU A 28 -15.64 -5.77 -9.52
C LEU A 28 -15.41 -5.74 -11.04
N ALA A 29 -16.04 -4.80 -11.75
CA ALA A 29 -15.82 -4.61 -13.19
C ALA A 29 -14.38 -4.18 -13.49
N VAL A 30 -13.82 -3.23 -12.73
CA VAL A 30 -12.42 -2.79 -12.85
C VAL A 30 -11.47 -3.95 -12.57
N PHE A 31 -11.69 -4.69 -11.48
CA PHE A 31 -10.90 -5.88 -11.15
C PHE A 31 -10.91 -6.88 -12.31
N GLY A 32 -12.09 -7.26 -12.82
CA GLY A 32 -12.22 -8.24 -13.91
C GLY A 32 -11.53 -7.78 -15.19
N ALA A 33 -11.69 -6.52 -15.58
CA ALA A 33 -11.07 -5.97 -16.78
C ALA A 33 -9.53 -5.92 -16.66
N VAL A 34 -9.00 -5.40 -15.55
CA VAL A 34 -7.55 -5.31 -15.32
C VAL A 34 -6.93 -6.69 -15.17
N ALA A 35 -7.56 -7.59 -14.42
CA ALA A 35 -7.10 -8.97 -14.27
C ALA A 35 -7.05 -9.69 -15.62
N ALA A 36 -8.04 -9.50 -16.49
CA ALA A 36 -8.03 -10.08 -17.83
C ALA A 36 -6.86 -9.57 -18.68
N VAL A 37 -6.61 -8.26 -18.69
CA VAL A 37 -5.50 -7.65 -19.46
C VAL A 37 -4.14 -8.09 -18.92
N PHE A 38 -3.95 -8.04 -17.60
CA PHE A 38 -2.69 -8.48 -16.99
C PHE A 38 -2.46 -9.97 -17.24
N THR A 39 -3.48 -10.82 -17.06
CA THR A 39 -3.39 -12.27 -17.36
C THR A 39 -3.01 -12.53 -18.82
N ALA A 40 -3.63 -11.80 -19.77
CA ALA A 40 -3.34 -11.94 -21.19
C ALA A 40 -1.93 -11.48 -21.59
N THR A 41 -1.23 -10.72 -20.74
CA THR A 41 0.10 -10.18 -21.00
C THR A 41 1.18 -10.72 -20.06
N LEU A 42 0.87 -11.73 -19.24
CA LEU A 42 1.84 -12.37 -18.36
C LEU A 42 2.95 -13.07 -19.17
N PRO A 43 4.21 -12.95 -18.75
CA PRO A 43 5.25 -13.85 -19.22
C PRO A 43 4.94 -15.31 -18.81
N PRO A 44 5.06 -16.28 -19.73
CA PRO A 44 4.83 -17.69 -19.42
C PRO A 44 5.96 -18.34 -18.59
N SER A 45 7.10 -17.67 -18.49
CA SER A 45 8.31 -18.13 -17.79
C SER A 45 8.83 -17.06 -16.83
N VAL A 46 10.01 -17.32 -16.26
CA VAL A 46 10.73 -16.39 -15.37
C VAL A 46 10.98 -15.07 -16.11
N PRO A 47 10.43 -13.94 -15.63
CA PRO A 47 10.77 -12.60 -16.11
C PRO A 47 12.21 -12.20 -15.70
N GLY A 48 12.68 -11.04 -16.17
CA GLY A 48 13.94 -10.46 -15.69
C GLY A 48 13.82 -9.83 -14.28
N GLY A 49 14.90 -9.22 -13.78
CA GLY A 49 14.94 -8.64 -12.44
C GLY A 49 15.17 -9.70 -11.35
N ASP A 50 14.52 -9.53 -10.21
CA ASP A 50 14.65 -10.41 -9.04
C ASP A 50 13.67 -11.60 -9.11
N SER A 51 12.80 -11.61 -10.11
CA SER A 51 11.76 -12.63 -10.29
C SER A 51 12.27 -14.08 -10.20
N GLY A 52 13.43 -14.39 -10.78
CA GLY A 52 13.99 -15.75 -10.71
C GLY A 52 14.33 -16.19 -9.29
N GLU A 53 14.87 -15.28 -8.49
CA GLU A 53 15.19 -15.49 -7.08
C GLU A 53 13.91 -15.60 -6.25
N LEU A 54 12.99 -14.65 -6.39
CA LEU A 54 11.73 -14.61 -5.64
C LEU A 54 10.86 -15.84 -5.91
N ILE A 55 10.77 -16.30 -7.16
CA ILE A 55 10.08 -17.54 -7.53
C ILE A 55 10.75 -18.75 -6.88
N THR A 56 12.09 -18.81 -6.91
CA THR A 56 12.84 -19.94 -6.34
C THR A 56 12.70 -19.98 -4.82
N ALA A 57 12.84 -18.84 -4.14
CA ALA A 57 12.64 -18.73 -2.70
C ALA A 57 11.22 -19.15 -2.29
N ALA A 58 10.19 -18.74 -3.03
CA ALA A 58 8.82 -19.17 -2.78
C ALA A 58 8.58 -20.66 -3.04
N HIS A 59 9.16 -21.21 -4.12
CA HIS A 59 8.99 -22.62 -4.47
C HIS A 59 9.66 -23.55 -3.45
N GLU A 60 10.86 -23.18 -2.98
CA GLU A 60 11.67 -23.98 -2.06
C GLU A 60 11.37 -23.68 -0.59
N LEU A 61 10.54 -22.67 -0.29
CA LEU A 61 10.39 -22.09 1.04
C LEU A 61 11.74 -21.67 1.66
N GLY A 62 12.55 -20.95 0.87
CA GLY A 62 13.78 -20.30 1.31
C GLY A 62 13.60 -18.81 1.64
N VAL A 63 14.70 -18.14 1.97
CA VAL A 63 14.73 -16.67 2.21
C VAL A 63 15.32 -15.95 1.00
N ALA A 64 14.59 -14.96 0.46
CA ALA A 64 15.06 -14.08 -0.60
C ALA A 64 16.01 -13.00 -0.07
N HIS A 65 16.55 -12.17 -0.96
CA HIS A 65 17.42 -11.05 -0.60
C HIS A 65 16.78 -10.08 0.41
N PRO A 66 17.59 -9.33 1.19
CA PRO A 66 17.11 -8.44 2.24
C PRO A 66 16.00 -7.45 1.78
N PRO A 67 14.86 -7.37 2.49
CA PRO A 67 14.61 -7.86 3.85
C PRO A 67 13.95 -9.26 3.93
N GLY A 68 13.99 -10.04 2.85
CA GLY A 68 13.55 -11.45 2.81
C GLY A 68 12.11 -11.69 2.36
N TYR A 69 11.30 -10.62 2.30
CA TYR A 69 9.92 -10.60 1.78
C TYR A 69 9.02 -11.76 2.25
N PRO A 70 9.00 -12.11 3.56
CA PRO A 70 8.38 -13.33 4.05
C PRO A 70 6.90 -13.46 3.68
N LEU A 71 6.15 -12.36 3.62
CA LEU A 71 4.74 -12.41 3.23
C LEU A 71 4.56 -12.80 1.76
N PHE A 72 5.36 -12.20 0.87
CA PHE A 72 5.31 -12.52 -0.55
C PHE A 72 5.66 -13.99 -0.77
N THR A 73 6.75 -14.47 -0.16
CA THR A 73 7.22 -15.84 -0.26
C THR A 73 6.15 -16.86 0.14
N LEU A 74 5.51 -16.66 1.30
CA LEU A 74 4.47 -17.56 1.80
C LEU A 74 3.21 -17.57 0.92
N VAL A 75 2.76 -16.40 0.47
CA VAL A 75 1.55 -16.31 -0.39
C VAL A 75 1.84 -16.82 -1.80
N ALA A 76 3.05 -16.60 -2.33
CA ALA A 76 3.50 -17.15 -3.59
C ALA A 76 3.59 -18.68 -3.54
N GLN A 77 4.12 -19.27 -2.45
CA GLN A 77 4.09 -20.72 -2.26
C GLN A 77 2.65 -21.25 -2.28
N LEU A 78 1.75 -20.59 -1.55
CA LEU A 78 0.34 -20.99 -1.50
C LEU A 78 -0.27 -20.97 -2.91
N ALA A 79 -0.01 -19.94 -3.70
CA ALA A 79 -0.48 -19.85 -5.09
C ALA A 79 0.13 -20.95 -5.99
N ILE A 80 1.42 -21.27 -5.84
CA ILE A 80 2.08 -22.38 -6.55
C ILE A 80 1.35 -23.70 -6.28
N THR A 81 0.93 -23.91 -5.03
CA THR A 81 0.21 -25.12 -4.59
C THR A 81 -1.24 -25.13 -5.09
N LEU A 82 -1.94 -24.00 -5.03
CA LEU A 82 -3.38 -23.90 -5.37
C LEU A 82 -3.67 -23.84 -6.88
N PHE A 83 -2.73 -23.37 -7.70
CA PHE A 83 -2.92 -23.27 -9.16
C PHE A 83 -2.25 -24.46 -9.87
N PRO A 84 -2.97 -25.53 -10.25
CA PRO A 84 -2.36 -26.76 -10.80
C PRO A 84 -2.08 -26.67 -12.32
N PHE A 85 -1.82 -25.48 -12.84
CA PHE A 85 -1.64 -25.23 -14.28
C PHE A 85 -0.49 -24.26 -14.54
N GLY A 86 0.03 -24.30 -15.77
CA GLY A 86 1.19 -23.51 -16.16
C GLY A 86 2.48 -23.87 -15.40
N SER A 87 3.55 -23.17 -15.74
CA SER A 87 4.83 -23.25 -15.03
C SER A 87 4.73 -22.63 -13.63
N VAL A 88 5.64 -22.98 -12.72
CA VAL A 88 5.74 -22.34 -11.39
C VAL A 88 5.86 -20.82 -11.54
N ALA A 89 6.69 -20.36 -12.48
CA ALA A 89 6.85 -18.94 -12.78
C ALA A 89 5.53 -18.28 -13.22
N TYR A 90 4.77 -18.93 -14.11
CA TYR A 90 3.47 -18.42 -14.55
C TYR A 90 2.48 -18.27 -13.39
N ARG A 91 2.45 -19.21 -12.44
CA ARG A 91 1.56 -19.15 -11.27
C ARG A 91 1.86 -17.93 -10.38
N VAL A 92 3.14 -17.62 -10.18
CA VAL A 92 3.55 -16.45 -9.37
C VAL A 92 3.34 -15.15 -10.15
N ASN A 93 3.61 -15.11 -11.46
CA ASN A 93 3.27 -13.98 -12.33
C ASN A 93 1.76 -13.69 -12.30
N LEU A 94 0.93 -14.74 -12.37
CA LEU A 94 -0.53 -14.62 -12.27
C LEU A 94 -0.97 -14.07 -10.92
N LEU A 95 -0.38 -14.54 -9.81
CA LEU A 95 -0.64 -14.01 -8.48
C LEU A 95 -0.35 -12.49 -8.43
N CYS A 96 0.79 -12.06 -8.97
CA CYS A 96 1.16 -10.63 -9.04
C CYS A 96 0.16 -9.83 -9.88
N GLY A 97 -0.29 -10.38 -11.02
CA GLY A 97 -1.30 -9.76 -11.87
C GLY A 97 -2.63 -9.57 -11.14
N LEU A 98 -3.03 -10.58 -10.35
CA LEU A 98 -4.23 -10.49 -9.50
C LEU A 98 -4.06 -9.45 -8.40
N PHE A 99 -2.89 -9.35 -7.74
CA PHE A 99 -2.63 -8.28 -6.78
C PHE A 99 -2.74 -6.89 -7.40
N GLY A 100 -2.16 -6.70 -8.59
CA GLY A 100 -2.27 -5.45 -9.34
C GLY A 100 -3.72 -5.10 -9.69
N ALA A 101 -4.53 -6.08 -10.08
CA ALA A 101 -5.95 -5.89 -10.36
C ALA A 101 -6.77 -5.53 -9.11
N VAL A 102 -6.47 -6.15 -7.96
CA VAL A 102 -7.10 -5.78 -6.67
C VAL A 102 -6.69 -4.36 -6.27
N ALA A 103 -5.42 -3.98 -6.43
CA ALA A 103 -4.96 -2.62 -6.17
C ALA A 103 -5.73 -1.59 -7.02
N ALA A 104 -5.94 -1.88 -8.32
CA ALA A 104 -6.72 -1.03 -9.21
C ALA A 104 -8.19 -0.89 -8.76
N SER A 105 -8.79 -1.98 -8.31
CA SER A 105 -10.16 -1.97 -7.77
C SER A 105 -10.28 -1.15 -6.47
N LEU A 106 -9.29 -1.25 -5.58
CA LEU A 106 -9.20 -0.43 -4.36
C LEU A 106 -9.00 1.05 -4.69
N LEU A 107 -8.22 1.38 -5.72
CA LEU A 107 -8.06 2.75 -6.21
C LEU A 107 -9.38 3.29 -6.76
N PHE A 108 -10.05 2.52 -7.62
CA PHE A 108 -11.38 2.86 -8.14
C PHE A 108 -12.31 3.18 -6.97
N PHE A 109 -12.38 2.27 -5.98
CA PHE A 109 -13.29 2.42 -4.85
C PHE A 109 -12.98 3.67 -4.05
N THR A 110 -11.70 3.91 -3.72
CA THR A 110 -11.25 5.10 -3.01
C THR A 110 -11.63 6.37 -3.78
N ALA A 111 -11.29 6.45 -5.06
CA ALA A 111 -11.60 7.61 -5.90
C ALA A 111 -13.11 7.83 -6.06
N PHE A 112 -13.90 6.77 -6.19
CA PHE A 112 -15.36 6.84 -6.23
C PHE A 112 -15.94 7.37 -4.91
N ARG A 113 -15.48 6.88 -3.75
CA ARG A 113 -15.97 7.34 -2.44
C ARG A 113 -15.67 8.82 -2.21
N LEU A 114 -14.48 9.27 -2.60
CA LEU A 114 -14.07 10.66 -2.48
C LEU A 114 -14.85 11.57 -3.44
N SER A 115 -14.86 11.24 -4.74
CA SER A 115 -15.43 12.11 -5.78
C SER A 115 -16.95 11.98 -5.93
N GLY A 116 -17.47 10.76 -5.80
CA GLY A 116 -18.83 10.37 -6.20
C GLY A 116 -18.97 9.95 -7.65
N SER A 117 -17.89 9.95 -8.42
CA SER A 117 -17.92 9.74 -9.87
C SER A 117 -17.40 8.36 -10.20
N TYR A 118 -18.24 7.53 -10.83
CA TYR A 118 -17.80 6.27 -11.42
C TYR A 118 -16.75 6.51 -12.50
N ALA A 119 -16.97 7.50 -13.37
CA ALA A 119 -16.01 7.86 -14.41
C ALA A 119 -14.66 8.30 -13.82
N GLY A 120 -14.67 9.08 -12.72
CA GLY A 120 -13.46 9.48 -12.02
C GLY A 120 -12.71 8.28 -11.41
N GLY A 121 -13.44 7.34 -10.83
CA GLY A 121 -12.86 6.09 -10.32
C GLY A 121 -12.27 5.22 -11.42
N ILE A 122 -12.98 5.04 -12.53
CA ILE A 122 -12.52 4.24 -13.69
C ILE A 122 -11.27 4.87 -14.29
N LEU A 123 -11.26 6.20 -14.44
CA LEU A 123 -10.11 6.93 -14.96
C LEU A 123 -8.89 6.78 -14.04
N ALA A 124 -9.07 6.91 -12.72
CA ALA A 124 -7.98 6.73 -11.76
C ALA A 124 -7.39 5.32 -11.82
N ALA A 125 -8.24 4.29 -11.82
CA ALA A 125 -7.81 2.90 -11.93
C ALA A 125 -7.13 2.61 -13.27
N GLY A 126 -7.69 3.08 -14.39
CA GLY A 126 -7.12 2.87 -15.72
C GLY A 126 -5.76 3.54 -15.90
N VAL A 127 -5.62 4.80 -15.47
CA VAL A 127 -4.33 5.52 -15.53
C VAL A 127 -3.28 4.83 -14.67
N PHE A 128 -3.66 4.35 -13.48
CA PHE A 128 -2.77 3.57 -12.63
C PHE A 128 -2.36 2.25 -13.29
N SER A 129 -3.32 1.39 -13.64
CA SER A 129 -3.07 0.04 -14.16
C SER A 129 -2.31 0.02 -15.46
N PHE A 130 -2.62 0.94 -16.38
CA PHE A 130 -2.02 0.94 -17.72
C PHE A 130 -0.83 1.92 -17.84
N SER A 131 -0.36 2.47 -16.71
CA SER A 131 0.95 3.12 -16.69
C SER A 131 2.06 2.08 -16.83
N ARG A 132 3.16 2.46 -17.48
CA ARG A 132 4.25 1.54 -17.84
C ARG A 132 4.77 0.73 -16.64
N LEU A 133 5.11 1.41 -15.54
CA LEU A 133 5.69 0.73 -14.36
C LEU A 133 4.67 -0.14 -13.64
N THR A 134 3.43 0.34 -13.45
CA THR A 134 2.41 -0.49 -12.80
C THR A 134 2.11 -1.74 -13.60
N TRP A 135 1.98 -1.62 -14.91
CA TRP A 135 1.77 -2.78 -15.76
C TRP A 135 2.97 -3.72 -15.67
N GLN A 136 4.17 -3.24 -15.97
CA GLN A 136 5.40 -4.04 -16.01
C GLN A 136 5.59 -4.85 -14.71
N TRP A 137 5.41 -4.21 -13.56
CA TRP A 137 5.63 -4.82 -12.26
C TRP A 137 4.41 -5.54 -11.68
N SER A 138 3.25 -5.44 -12.33
CA SER A 138 2.09 -6.28 -12.01
C SER A 138 2.11 -7.61 -12.76
N ILE A 139 2.76 -7.69 -13.92
CA ILE A 139 2.81 -8.93 -14.71
C ILE A 139 4.05 -9.81 -14.42
N ALA A 140 5.00 -9.31 -13.62
CA ALA A 140 6.22 -10.02 -13.22
C ALA A 140 6.14 -10.47 -11.75
N ALA A 141 6.84 -11.56 -11.42
CA ALA A 141 6.91 -12.13 -10.08
C ALA A 141 7.77 -11.27 -9.13
N GLU A 142 7.22 -10.12 -8.76
CA GLU A 142 7.88 -9.09 -7.99
C GLU A 142 7.00 -8.59 -6.84
N VAL A 143 7.62 -8.09 -5.78
CA VAL A 143 6.93 -7.68 -4.53
C VAL A 143 6.11 -6.40 -4.66
N PHE A 144 6.26 -5.66 -5.76
CA PHE A 144 5.67 -4.33 -5.97
C PHE A 144 4.14 -4.36 -6.11
N SER A 145 3.60 -5.39 -6.76
CA SER A 145 2.14 -5.53 -6.98
C SER A 145 1.40 -5.77 -5.67
N LEU A 146 1.95 -6.59 -4.78
CA LEU A 146 1.43 -6.81 -3.43
C LEU A 146 1.58 -5.55 -2.56
N ASN A 147 2.69 -4.82 -2.70
CA ASN A 147 2.86 -3.54 -2.01
C ASN A 147 1.78 -2.52 -2.43
N ASN A 148 1.47 -2.46 -3.74
CA ASN A 148 0.39 -1.64 -4.27
C ASN A 148 -0.98 -2.00 -3.73
N LEU A 149 -1.26 -3.30 -3.58
CA LEU A 149 -2.48 -3.76 -2.94
C LEU A 149 -2.57 -3.21 -1.53
N PHE A 150 -1.49 -3.30 -0.74
CA PHE A 150 -1.46 -2.73 0.62
C PHE A 150 -1.65 -1.21 0.63
N VAL A 151 -1.03 -0.47 -0.28
CA VAL A 151 -1.27 0.98 -0.39
C VAL A 151 -2.74 1.26 -0.66
N GLY A 152 -3.34 0.62 -1.67
CA GLY A 152 -4.75 0.76 -2.00
C GLY A 152 -5.66 0.38 -0.82
N LEU A 153 -5.32 -0.67 -0.08
CA LEU A 153 -6.07 -1.14 1.07
C LEU A 153 -6.02 -0.13 2.22
N LEU A 154 -4.83 0.37 2.56
CA LEU A 154 -4.65 1.37 3.62
C LEU A 154 -5.36 2.69 3.27
N MET A 155 -5.36 3.08 2.00
CA MET A 155 -6.10 4.25 1.53
C MET A 155 -7.61 4.04 1.65
N ALA A 156 -8.13 2.90 1.19
CA ALA A 156 -9.55 2.57 1.31
C ALA A 156 -9.98 2.52 2.80
N LEU A 157 -9.18 1.89 3.67
CA LEU A 157 -9.42 1.85 5.11
C LEU A 157 -9.39 3.25 5.73
N THR A 158 -8.52 4.14 5.27
CA THR A 158 -8.48 5.54 5.75
C THR A 158 -9.77 6.28 5.38
N VAL A 159 -10.28 6.11 4.16
CA VAL A 159 -11.57 6.70 3.77
C VAL A 159 -12.71 6.12 4.60
N HIS A 160 -12.74 4.80 4.79
CA HIS A 160 -13.73 4.14 5.64
C HIS A 160 -13.67 4.62 7.09
N PHE A 161 -12.48 4.88 7.62
CA PHE A 161 -12.28 5.41 8.96
C PHE A 161 -12.88 6.83 9.11
N GLU A 162 -12.73 7.69 8.10
CA GLU A 162 -13.31 9.05 8.12
C GLU A 162 -14.83 9.07 7.93
N GLU A 163 -15.38 8.05 7.27
CA GLU A 163 -16.83 7.88 7.08
C GLU A 163 -17.52 7.17 8.26
N ALA A 164 -16.75 6.57 9.17
CA ALA A 164 -17.28 5.82 10.30
C ALA A 164 -18.08 6.73 11.24
N ALA A 165 -19.30 6.31 11.55
CA ALA A 165 -20.24 7.12 12.31
C ALA A 165 -20.00 7.00 13.82
N THR A 166 -19.55 5.83 14.29
CA THR A 166 -19.38 5.52 15.71
C THR A 166 -17.91 5.33 16.09
N ALA A 167 -17.61 5.54 17.37
CA ALA A 167 -16.28 5.28 17.95
C ALA A 167 -15.87 3.81 17.80
N GLU A 168 -16.84 2.90 17.94
CA GLU A 168 -16.61 1.46 17.80
C GLU A 168 -16.22 1.08 16.36
N GLU A 169 -16.92 1.62 15.36
CA GLU A 169 -16.61 1.41 13.94
C GLU A 169 -15.21 1.97 13.60
N ARG A 170 -14.90 3.19 14.06
CA ARG A 170 -13.56 3.79 13.93
C ARG A 170 -12.47 2.92 14.56
N SER A 171 -12.69 2.46 15.80
CA SER A 171 -11.74 1.60 16.50
C SER A 171 -11.50 0.28 15.77
N LYS A 172 -12.57 -0.34 15.24
CA LYS A 172 -12.47 -1.58 14.45
C LYS A 172 -11.62 -1.37 13.20
N ILE A 173 -11.90 -0.32 12.43
CA ILE A 173 -11.18 -0.01 11.19
C ILE A 173 -9.71 0.33 11.49
N ALA A 174 -9.44 1.12 12.53
CA ALA A 174 -8.07 1.45 12.93
C ALA A 174 -7.25 0.21 13.32
N LYS A 175 -7.84 -0.77 14.01
CA LYS A 175 -7.19 -2.05 14.34
C LYS A 175 -6.86 -2.88 13.10
N ILE A 176 -7.80 -2.95 12.14
CA ILE A 176 -7.56 -3.63 10.86
C ILE A 176 -6.44 -2.92 10.11
N GLY A 177 -6.48 -1.59 10.02
CA GLY A 177 -5.42 -0.78 9.41
C GLY A 177 -4.05 -0.99 10.08
N ALA A 178 -4.00 -1.02 11.41
CA ALA A 178 -2.75 -1.29 12.14
C ALA A 178 -2.19 -2.68 11.83
N PHE A 179 -3.04 -3.71 11.79
CA PHE A 179 -2.64 -5.05 11.36
C PHE A 179 -2.10 -5.05 9.92
N CYS A 180 -2.80 -4.38 8.98
CA CYS A 180 -2.34 -4.24 7.60
C CYS A 180 -1.02 -3.47 7.49
N CYS A 181 -0.76 -2.46 8.32
CA CYS A 181 0.54 -1.77 8.36
C CYS A 181 1.67 -2.73 8.72
N GLY A 182 1.51 -3.54 9.78
CA GLY A 182 2.50 -4.55 10.14
C GLY A 182 2.69 -5.60 9.05
N LEU A 183 1.59 -6.13 8.51
CA LEU A 183 1.61 -7.14 7.45
C LEU A 183 2.29 -6.63 6.17
N SER A 184 2.04 -5.38 5.79
CA SER A 184 2.65 -4.77 4.61
C SER A 184 4.17 -4.60 4.74
N LEU A 185 4.69 -4.37 5.95
CA LEU A 185 6.12 -4.31 6.20
C LEU A 185 6.79 -5.66 5.99
N CYS A 186 6.08 -6.79 6.11
CA CYS A 186 6.57 -8.12 5.75
C CYS A 186 6.67 -8.35 4.23
N ASN A 187 6.12 -7.45 3.41
CA ASN A 187 6.21 -7.53 1.95
C ASN A 187 7.19 -6.52 1.36
N GLN A 188 7.22 -5.27 1.82
CA GLN A 188 8.17 -4.29 1.30
C GLN A 188 8.31 -3.11 2.27
N HIS A 189 9.55 -2.75 2.63
CA HIS A 189 9.79 -1.67 3.60
C HIS A 189 9.39 -0.28 3.09
N THR A 190 9.31 -0.09 1.76
CA THR A 190 8.92 1.19 1.15
C THR A 190 7.50 1.62 1.54
N ILE A 191 6.65 0.71 2.02
CA ILE A 191 5.34 1.05 2.58
C ILE A 191 5.42 2.02 3.75
N VAL A 192 6.57 2.12 4.43
CA VAL A 192 6.81 3.06 5.54
C VAL A 192 6.50 4.51 5.13
N LEU A 193 6.72 4.87 3.86
CA LEU A 193 6.41 6.21 3.34
C LEU A 193 4.91 6.54 3.43
N TYR A 194 4.04 5.55 3.27
CA TYR A 194 2.59 5.71 3.43
C TYR A 194 2.19 5.65 4.90
N VAL A 195 2.75 4.70 5.65
CA VAL A 195 2.45 4.50 7.08
C VAL A 195 2.81 5.74 7.90
N LEU A 196 3.96 6.38 7.63
CA LEU A 196 4.41 7.59 8.31
C LEU A 196 3.45 8.77 8.14
N CYS A 197 2.60 8.77 7.11
CA CYS A 197 1.62 9.82 6.90
C CYS A 197 0.24 9.44 7.44
N ILE A 198 -0.17 8.19 7.24
CA ILE A 198 -1.49 7.69 7.68
C ILE A 198 -1.55 7.57 9.21
N VAL A 199 -0.52 7.02 9.86
CA VAL A 199 -0.56 6.75 11.31
C VAL A 199 -0.70 8.04 12.13
N PRO A 200 0.11 9.10 11.93
CA PRO A 200 -0.08 10.34 12.68
C PRO A 200 -1.45 10.97 12.43
N TRP A 201 -1.97 10.88 11.20
CA TRP A 201 -3.32 11.36 10.89
C TRP A 201 -4.40 10.61 11.69
N ILE A 202 -4.39 9.29 11.67
CA ILE A 202 -5.36 8.46 12.42
C ILE A 202 -5.25 8.74 13.92
N LEU A 203 -4.04 8.83 14.48
CA LEU A 203 -3.84 9.14 15.89
C LEU A 203 -4.32 10.54 16.25
N PHE A 204 -4.05 11.54 15.41
CA PHE A 204 -4.56 12.89 15.57
C PHE A 204 -6.10 12.92 15.55
N ARG A 205 -6.73 12.15 14.65
CA ARG A 205 -8.19 12.05 14.57
C ARG A 205 -8.78 11.40 15.82
N LEU A 206 -8.22 10.28 16.27
CA LEU A 206 -8.65 9.64 17.52
C LEU A 206 -8.47 10.55 18.74
N LEU A 207 -7.38 11.33 18.79
CA LEU A 207 -7.15 12.31 19.84
C LEU A 207 -8.22 13.42 19.82
N LYS A 208 -8.50 13.96 18.63
CA LYS A 208 -9.48 15.03 18.44
C LYS A 208 -10.89 14.60 18.83
N GLU A 209 -11.28 13.37 18.53
CA GLU A 209 -12.58 12.81 18.91
C GLU A 209 -12.61 12.29 20.37
N LYS A 210 -11.51 12.43 21.14
CA LYS A 210 -11.35 11.92 22.51
C LYS A 210 -11.50 10.41 22.65
N GLU A 211 -11.13 9.67 21.60
CA GLU A 211 -11.19 8.20 21.52
C GLU A 211 -9.82 7.55 21.74
N LEU A 212 -8.76 8.37 21.79
CA LEU A 212 -7.41 7.92 22.06
C LEU A 212 -7.20 7.73 23.56
N SER A 213 -6.84 6.51 23.95
CA SER A 213 -6.46 6.13 25.30
C SER A 213 -5.21 5.24 25.26
N LEU A 214 -4.52 5.08 26.39
CA LEU A 214 -3.39 4.14 26.47
C LEU A 214 -3.80 2.71 26.08
N GLY A 215 -4.99 2.26 26.52
CA GLY A 215 -5.53 0.96 26.14
C GLY A 215 -5.83 0.84 24.64
N SER A 216 -6.30 1.92 24.00
CA SER A 216 -6.49 1.97 22.55
C SER A 216 -5.16 1.87 21.81
N LEU A 217 -4.13 2.60 22.26
CA LEU A 217 -2.78 2.54 21.69
C LEU A 217 -2.17 1.15 21.81
N LEU A 218 -2.27 0.51 22.98
CA LEU A 218 -1.78 -0.86 23.18
C LEU A 218 -2.47 -1.86 22.24
N LYS A 219 -3.79 -1.74 22.03
CA LYS A 219 -4.53 -2.58 21.08
C LYS A 219 -4.07 -2.37 19.64
N LEU A 220 -3.84 -1.12 19.22
CA LEU A 220 -3.34 -0.81 17.89
C LEU A 220 -1.91 -1.35 17.69
N SER A 221 -1.03 -1.16 18.67
CA SER A 221 0.32 -1.74 18.65
C SER A 221 0.28 -3.26 18.56
N LEU A 222 -0.55 -3.92 19.38
CA LEU A 222 -0.71 -5.38 19.33
C LEU A 222 -1.18 -5.86 17.97
N CYS A 223 -2.15 -5.18 17.35
CA CYS A 223 -2.58 -5.49 15.98
C CYS A 223 -1.44 -5.33 14.97
N CYS A 224 -0.65 -4.26 15.07
CA CYS A 224 0.51 -4.05 14.21
C CYS A 224 1.56 -5.16 14.37
N PHE A 225 1.92 -5.50 15.60
CA PHE A 225 2.86 -6.60 15.89
C PHE A 225 2.32 -7.95 15.44
N ALA A 226 1.01 -8.20 15.55
CA ALA A 226 0.39 -9.39 15.00
C ALA A 226 0.52 -9.45 13.46
N GLY A 227 0.49 -8.30 12.78
CA GLY A 227 0.76 -8.21 11.35
C GLY A 227 2.21 -8.56 10.99
N LEU A 228 3.18 -8.34 11.90
CA LEU A 228 4.59 -8.64 11.69
C LEU A 228 4.95 -10.13 11.87
N LEU A 229 3.99 -10.97 12.29
CA LEU A 229 4.22 -12.40 12.52
C LEU A 229 4.88 -13.15 11.34
N PRO A 230 4.61 -12.84 10.05
CA PRO A 230 5.32 -13.49 8.95
C PRO A 230 6.84 -13.35 9.02
N TYR A 231 7.41 -12.34 9.69
CA TYR A 231 8.88 -12.27 9.88
C TYR A 231 9.47 -13.44 10.64
N THR A 232 8.67 -14.16 11.44
CA THR A 232 9.11 -15.41 12.10
C THR A 232 9.46 -16.51 11.09
N TYR A 233 8.97 -16.42 9.85
CA TYR A 233 9.35 -17.31 8.76
C TYR A 233 10.85 -17.31 8.48
N LEU A 234 11.51 -16.14 8.55
CA LEU A 234 12.94 -16.03 8.20
C LEU A 234 13.82 -16.94 9.07
N PRO A 235 13.83 -16.81 10.42
CA PRO A 235 14.63 -17.70 11.26
C PRO A 235 14.16 -19.17 11.19
N ILE A 236 12.86 -19.42 10.99
CA ILE A 236 12.33 -20.80 10.88
C ILE A 236 12.85 -21.47 9.61
N SER A 237 12.75 -20.80 8.47
CA SER A 237 13.26 -21.27 7.18
C SER A 237 14.75 -21.59 7.26
N SER A 238 15.54 -20.66 7.79
CA SER A 238 16.99 -20.81 7.88
C SER A 238 17.42 -21.87 8.90
N TYR A 239 16.66 -22.05 9.98
CA TYR A 239 16.90 -23.14 10.94
C TYR A 239 16.59 -24.52 10.36
N LEU A 240 15.47 -24.65 9.64
CA LEU A 240 15.09 -25.90 8.99
C LEU A 240 16.03 -26.26 7.82
N ASN A 241 16.55 -25.25 7.13
CA ASN A 241 17.53 -25.37 6.03
C ASN A 241 17.13 -26.42 4.98
N GLN A 242 15.84 -26.52 4.67
CA GLN A 242 15.30 -27.46 3.67
C GLN A 242 15.42 -26.91 2.25
N ALA A 243 15.34 -25.59 2.11
CA ALA A 243 15.48 -24.92 0.82
C ALA A 243 16.91 -25.11 0.28
N ARG A 244 17.02 -25.43 -1.01
CA ARG A 244 18.34 -25.58 -1.66
C ARG A 244 19.14 -24.27 -1.70
N TRP A 245 18.46 -23.15 -1.53
CA TRP A 245 19.03 -21.82 -1.60
C TRP A 245 18.27 -20.87 -0.67
N THR A 246 19.01 -20.03 0.07
CA THR A 246 18.52 -19.02 1.02
C THR A 246 19.59 -17.94 1.12
N TRP A 247 19.17 -16.68 1.15
CA TRP A 247 20.08 -15.55 1.26
C TRP A 247 20.48 -15.31 2.71
N GLY A 248 21.78 -15.43 3.03
CA GLY A 248 22.30 -15.19 4.37
C GLY A 248 21.84 -16.22 5.42
N ASP A 249 22.17 -15.97 6.68
CA ASP A 249 21.78 -16.81 7.82
C ASP A 249 20.99 -15.99 8.84
N GLN A 250 19.72 -16.36 9.07
CA GLN A 250 18.80 -15.71 10.00
C GLN A 250 18.56 -16.54 11.27
N THR A 251 19.34 -17.59 11.51
CA THR A 251 19.20 -18.44 12.72
C THR A 251 19.56 -17.71 14.00
N THR A 252 20.42 -16.69 13.92
CA THR A 252 20.80 -15.84 15.06
C THR A 252 20.06 -14.50 15.02
N LEU A 253 19.90 -13.86 16.19
CA LEU A 253 19.30 -12.52 16.27
C LEU A 253 20.08 -11.50 15.44
N LEU A 254 21.41 -11.57 15.45
CA LEU A 254 22.26 -10.68 14.65
C LEU A 254 22.03 -10.90 13.16
N GLY A 255 22.04 -12.16 12.70
CA GLY A 255 21.78 -12.48 11.30
C GLY A 255 20.38 -12.06 10.84
N PHE A 256 19.36 -12.29 11.68
CA PHE A 256 18.01 -11.78 11.44
C PHE A 256 17.99 -10.24 11.33
N LEU A 257 18.64 -9.52 12.25
CA LEU A 257 18.68 -8.06 12.24
C LEU A 257 19.44 -7.50 11.04
N THR A 258 20.60 -8.07 10.70
CA THR A 258 21.38 -7.69 9.51
C THR A 258 20.55 -7.83 8.24
N HIS A 259 19.81 -8.93 8.11
CA HIS A 259 18.94 -9.18 6.97
C HIS A 259 17.69 -8.28 6.99
N PHE A 260 17.01 -8.16 8.12
CA PHE A 260 15.83 -7.32 8.28
C PHE A 260 16.16 -5.84 8.01
N LEU A 261 17.24 -5.31 8.60
CA LEU A 261 17.67 -3.92 8.45
C LEU A 261 18.38 -3.66 7.11
N ARG A 262 18.51 -4.68 6.26
CA ARG A 262 19.15 -4.56 4.94
C ARG A 262 20.55 -3.94 5.03
N GLU A 263 21.31 -4.28 6.07
CA GLU A 263 22.62 -3.67 6.34
C GLU A 263 23.58 -3.83 5.16
N GLU A 264 23.48 -4.93 4.42
CA GLU A 264 24.27 -5.26 3.23
C GLU A 264 24.07 -4.28 2.05
N TYR A 265 22.90 -3.62 1.99
CA TYR A 265 22.59 -2.59 1.00
C TYR A 265 22.85 -1.17 1.51
N GLY A 266 23.14 -1.03 2.81
CA GLY A 266 23.07 0.23 3.55
C GLY A 266 21.64 0.48 4.04
N THR A 267 21.41 0.41 5.35
CA THR A 267 20.07 0.43 6.00
C THR A 267 19.11 1.55 5.56
N PHE A 268 19.64 2.66 5.04
CA PHE A 268 18.86 3.79 4.51
C PHE A 268 19.17 4.11 3.04
N SER A 269 19.86 3.21 2.35
CA SER A 269 20.11 3.31 0.92
C SER A 269 19.01 2.57 0.15
N LEU A 270 18.45 3.23 -0.86
CA LEU A 270 17.46 2.60 -1.75
C LEU A 270 18.11 1.65 -2.76
N ALA A 271 19.32 1.98 -3.20
CA ALA A 271 20.18 1.15 -4.04
C ALA A 271 21.61 1.22 -3.52
N LYS A 272 22.41 0.18 -3.76
CA LYS A 272 23.85 0.23 -3.52
C LYS A 272 24.44 1.20 -4.54
N SER A 273 24.84 2.40 -4.12
CA SER A 273 25.40 3.37 -5.06
C SER A 273 26.72 2.84 -5.61
N GLU A 274 26.81 2.71 -6.93
CA GLU A 274 28.11 2.76 -7.58
C GLU A 274 28.64 4.18 -7.36
N ILE A 275 29.56 4.32 -6.40
CA ILE A 275 30.51 5.42 -6.21
C ILE A 275 29.94 6.84 -6.46
N GLY A 276 29.47 7.50 -5.40
CA GLY A 276 29.57 8.97 -5.31
C GLY A 276 28.35 9.83 -5.67
N SER A 277 27.17 9.27 -5.94
CA SER A 277 25.97 10.11 -6.12
C SER A 277 25.45 10.64 -4.79
N SER A 278 25.36 11.97 -4.64
CA SER A 278 24.78 12.59 -3.45
C SER A 278 23.27 12.35 -3.39
N MET A 279 22.69 12.32 -2.18
CA MET A 279 21.23 12.22 -1.98
C MET A 279 20.45 13.24 -2.83
N CYS A 280 21.01 14.44 -3.01
CA CYS A 280 20.44 15.47 -3.88
C CYS A 280 20.40 15.02 -5.35
N GLN A 281 21.47 14.42 -5.87
CA GLN A 281 21.49 13.89 -7.24
C GLN A 281 20.54 12.71 -7.42
N ILE A 282 20.44 11.81 -6.43
CA ILE A 282 19.46 10.72 -6.45
C ILE A 282 18.04 11.31 -6.50
N LEU A 283 17.71 12.25 -5.61
CA LEU A 283 16.40 12.91 -5.60
C LEU A 283 16.11 13.66 -6.90
N LEU A 284 17.11 14.30 -7.50
CA LEU A 284 16.96 15.08 -8.73
C LEU A 284 16.82 14.18 -9.96
N ALA A 285 17.57 13.06 -10.03
CA ALA A 285 17.38 12.01 -11.01
C ALA A 285 15.97 11.40 -10.89
N GLN A 286 15.52 11.13 -9.68
CA GLN A 286 14.16 10.65 -9.39
C GLN A 286 13.09 11.67 -9.83
N VAL A 287 13.29 12.97 -9.58
CA VAL A 287 12.39 14.03 -10.06
C VAL A 287 12.36 14.12 -11.59
N THR A 288 13.49 13.89 -12.23
CA THR A 288 13.60 13.90 -13.70
C THR A 288 12.93 12.68 -14.30
N ASN A 289 13.13 11.47 -13.74
CA ASN A 289 12.45 10.24 -14.17
C ASN A 289 10.95 10.30 -13.96
N MET A 290 10.47 10.95 -12.89
CA MET A 290 9.03 11.20 -12.71
C MET A 290 8.43 12.02 -13.86
N ARG A 291 9.16 12.99 -14.44
CA ARG A 291 8.67 13.78 -15.58
C ARG A 291 8.64 13.00 -16.89
N THR A 292 9.53 12.02 -17.05
CA THR A 292 9.59 11.20 -18.28
C THR A 292 8.60 10.04 -18.23
N GLN A 293 8.23 9.57 -17.03
CA GLN A 293 7.35 8.41 -16.85
C GLN A 293 5.88 8.75 -16.60
N LEU A 294 5.57 9.89 -15.98
CA LEU A 294 4.21 10.45 -15.98
C LEU A 294 4.07 11.46 -17.10
N SER A 295 3.11 11.25 -17.99
CA SER A 295 2.73 12.32 -18.92
C SER A 295 2.30 13.57 -18.13
N PHE A 296 2.73 14.75 -18.58
CA PHE A 296 2.34 16.04 -18.00
C PHE A 296 0.82 16.14 -17.79
N ASN A 297 0.04 15.54 -18.69
CA ASN A 297 -1.42 15.49 -18.64
C ASN A 297 -1.93 14.82 -17.36
N ILE A 298 -1.31 13.72 -16.90
CA ILE A 298 -1.72 13.03 -15.68
C ILE A 298 -1.42 13.89 -14.45
N GLN A 299 -0.26 14.55 -14.42
CA GLN A 299 0.10 15.46 -13.33
C GLN A 299 -0.84 16.67 -13.26
N ALA A 300 -1.16 17.26 -14.42
CA ALA A 300 -2.10 18.37 -14.53
C ALA A 300 -3.52 17.97 -14.07
N LEU A 301 -4.00 16.78 -14.46
CA LEU A 301 -5.29 16.25 -14.00
C LEU A 301 -5.30 15.98 -12.49
N ALA A 302 -4.21 15.47 -11.92
CA ALA A 302 -4.09 15.28 -10.47
C ALA A 302 -4.13 16.61 -9.71
N VAL A 303 -3.38 17.61 -10.17
CA VAL A 303 -3.40 18.97 -9.58
C VAL A 303 -4.80 19.58 -9.70
N TRP A 304 -5.43 19.49 -10.86
CA TRP A 304 -6.79 19.98 -11.08
C TRP A 304 -7.82 19.29 -10.17
N ALA A 305 -7.74 17.96 -10.03
CA ALA A 305 -8.59 17.20 -9.12
C ALA A 305 -8.42 17.67 -7.66
N ASN A 306 -7.19 17.91 -7.21
CA ASN A 306 -6.93 18.46 -5.87
C ASN A 306 -7.55 19.85 -5.68
N ILE A 307 -7.42 20.74 -6.67
CA ILE A 307 -8.02 22.09 -6.64
C ILE A 307 -9.54 22.01 -6.56
N CYS A 308 -10.17 21.17 -7.39
CA CYS A 308 -11.62 20.96 -7.37
C CYS A 308 -12.12 20.42 -6.02
N LEU A 309 -11.39 19.48 -5.42
CA LEU A 309 -11.72 18.92 -4.10
C LEU A 309 -11.57 19.96 -2.98
N ALA A 310 -10.50 20.75 -3.02
CA ALA A 310 -10.29 21.83 -2.05
C ALA A 310 -11.43 22.86 -2.10
N ARG A 311 -11.83 23.30 -3.31
CA ARG A 311 -12.95 24.23 -3.53
C ARG A 311 -14.27 23.65 -3.02
N LYS A 312 -14.56 22.39 -3.34
CA LYS A 312 -15.79 21.71 -2.88
C LYS A 312 -15.87 21.59 -1.36
N SER A 313 -14.74 21.45 -0.67
CA SER A 313 -14.69 21.43 0.80
C SER A 313 -14.97 22.81 1.43
N SER A 314 -14.60 23.89 0.74
CA SER A 314 -14.86 25.26 1.20
C SER A 314 -16.34 25.63 1.11
N ASP A 315 -17.03 25.18 0.06
CA ASP A 315 -18.44 25.55 -0.20
C ASP A 315 -19.45 24.75 0.63
N SER A 316 -19.12 23.54 1.07
CA SER A 316 -20.11 22.60 1.63
C SER A 316 -20.33 22.74 3.14
N GLY A 317 -19.59 23.61 3.85
CA GLY A 317 -19.68 23.77 5.31
C GLY A 317 -19.39 22.50 6.14
N CYS A 318 -19.08 21.39 5.46
CA CYS A 318 -18.63 20.14 6.05
C CYS A 318 -17.14 20.26 6.40
N ARG A 319 -16.69 19.45 7.37
CA ARG A 319 -15.27 19.37 7.76
C ARG A 319 -14.42 19.31 6.49
N ALA A 320 -13.44 20.22 6.38
CA ALA A 320 -12.49 20.26 5.30
C ALA A 320 -12.03 18.83 5.00
N MET A 321 -12.25 18.39 3.76
CA MET A 321 -11.64 17.16 3.27
C MET A 321 -10.15 17.28 3.60
N PRO A 322 -9.53 16.35 4.36
CA PRO A 322 -8.09 16.40 4.47
C PRO A 322 -7.56 16.39 3.03
N TRP A 323 -6.81 17.41 2.69
CA TRP A 323 -6.09 17.52 1.43
C TRP A 323 -5.15 16.31 1.27
N TRP A 324 -4.83 15.64 2.38
CA TRP A 324 -3.91 14.52 2.46
C TRP A 324 -4.38 13.21 1.80
N PRO A 325 -5.62 12.68 1.89
CA PRO A 325 -6.04 11.55 1.05
C PRO A 325 -5.99 11.80 -0.46
N SER A 326 -6.33 13.01 -0.92
CA SER A 326 -6.16 13.39 -2.33
C SER A 326 -4.69 13.57 -2.69
N LEU A 327 -3.91 14.11 -1.75
CA LEU A 327 -2.46 14.15 -1.86
C LEU A 327 -1.88 12.75 -1.81
N LEU A 328 -2.43 11.77 -1.10
CA LEU A 328 -2.00 10.38 -1.03
C LEU A 328 -2.37 9.62 -2.29
N VAL A 329 -3.51 9.92 -2.93
CA VAL A 329 -3.83 9.44 -4.28
C VAL A 329 -2.83 10.01 -5.28
N SER A 330 -2.52 11.30 -5.16
CA SER A 330 -1.54 11.96 -6.03
C SER A 330 -0.15 11.40 -5.76
N VAL A 331 0.26 11.31 -4.51
CA VAL A 331 1.52 10.76 -4.02
C VAL A 331 1.60 9.27 -4.31
N TRP A 332 0.51 8.51 -4.36
CA TRP A 332 0.53 7.11 -4.80
C TRP A 332 0.77 7.01 -6.30
N LEU A 333 0.07 7.84 -7.10
CA LEU A 333 0.37 8.01 -8.52
C LEU A 333 1.80 8.51 -8.78
N HIS A 334 2.42 9.26 -7.84
CA HIS A 334 3.75 9.87 -8.00
C HIS A 334 4.90 9.06 -7.34
N LEU A 335 4.67 8.35 -6.23
CA LEU A 335 5.65 7.53 -5.50
C LEU A 335 5.72 6.12 -6.04
N PHE A 336 4.65 5.60 -6.66
CA PHE A 336 4.71 4.28 -7.27
C PHE A 336 5.72 4.23 -8.43
N LEU A 337 6.04 5.38 -9.03
CA LEU A 337 7.10 5.49 -10.05
C LEU A 337 8.50 5.65 -9.47
N ARG A 338 8.65 5.78 -8.14
CA ARG A 338 9.95 6.00 -7.49
C ARG A 338 10.62 4.75 -6.96
N VAL A 339 9.88 3.65 -6.78
CA VAL A 339 10.37 2.48 -6.03
C VAL A 339 10.76 1.31 -6.94
N THR A 340 10.49 1.42 -8.25
CA THR A 340 10.66 0.30 -9.18
C THR A 340 11.83 0.49 -10.16
N GLU A 341 12.77 1.39 -9.85
CA GLU A 341 13.99 1.65 -10.64
C GLU A 341 15.28 1.40 -9.86
N CYS A 342 15.23 0.68 -8.74
CA CYS A 342 16.40 0.33 -7.94
C CYS A 342 16.59 -1.17 -7.94
#